data_AF-A0A084R0C9-F1
#
_entry.id   AF-A0A084R0C9-F1
#
_cell.length_a   1.000
_cell.length_b   1.000
_cell.length_c   1.000
_cell.angle_alpha   90.00
_cell.angle_beta   90.00
_cell.angle_gamma   90.00
#
_symmetry.space_group_name_H-M   'P 1'
#
loop_
_entity.id
_entity.type
_entity.pdbx_description
1 polymer ?
#
loop_
_entity_poly.entity_id
_entity_poly.type
_entity_poly.pdbx_seq_one_letter_code
_entity_poly.pdbx_strand_id
1 'polypeptide(L)'
;MPASSIFFYGVGAGLLGVATLHSMTIGEKVEQFFTMRPNSLVPAKTLGRLLGITPTNDSEMWRLNMIMHYGQGAVAAVIRAVMSYNGVRGPFSDFMFVGIRLLIDQTLENWTGVGALPWTWPVNEQVIDILHKAVFALSTGYFTDRWIQ
;
A
#
# COMPACT_ATOMS: atom_id res chain seq x y z
N MET A 1 -8.73 18.73 16.36
CA MET A 1 -7.54 17.93 16.71
C MET A 1 -6.29 18.64 16.19
N PRO A 2 -5.14 18.57 16.88
CA PRO A 2 -3.87 19.05 16.37
C PRO A 2 -3.43 18.29 15.11
N ALA A 3 -2.70 18.95 14.21
CA ALA A 3 -2.19 18.33 12.97
C ALA A 3 -1.28 17.13 13.24
N SER A 4 -0.50 17.17 14.32
CA SER A 4 0.34 16.06 14.77
C SER A 4 -0.47 14.80 15.09
N SER A 5 -1.65 14.94 15.70
CA SER A 5 -2.53 13.80 16.00
C SER A 5 -3.06 13.15 14.72
N ILE A 6 -3.46 13.95 13.72
CA ILE A 6 -3.92 13.44 12.41
C ILE A 6 -2.81 12.65 11.74
N PHE A 7 -1.58 13.15 11.78
CA PHE A 7 -0.41 12.45 11.25
C PHE A 7 -0.20 11.08 11.93
N PHE A 8 -0.17 11.02 13.27
CA PHE A 8 0.02 9.76 13.98
C PHE A 8 -1.13 8.77 13.79
N TYR A 9 -2.38 9.26 13.75
CA TYR A 9 -3.53 8.40 13.42
C TYR A 9 -3.46 7.86 12.00
N GLY A 10 -3.04 8.70 11.04
CA GLY A 10 -2.80 8.27 9.67
C GLY A 10 -1.73 7.20 9.57
N VAL A 11 -0.55 7.44 10.16
CA VAL A 11 0.55 6.47 10.20
C VAL A 11 0.08 5.15 10.85
N GLY A 12 -0.55 5.22 12.03
CA GLY A 12 -1.04 4.03 12.72
C GLY A 12 -2.07 3.26 11.91
N ALA A 13 -3.03 3.96 11.28
CA ALA A 13 -4.05 3.34 10.45
C ALA A 13 -3.46 2.74 9.18
N GLY A 14 -2.41 3.35 8.61
CA GLY A 14 -1.67 2.80 7.48
C GLY A 14 -0.90 1.55 7.84
N LEU A 15 -0.21 1.53 8.98
CA LEU A 15 0.48 0.34 9.47
C LEU A 15 -0.50 -0.80 9.75
N LEU A 16 -1.66 -0.50 10.35
CA LEU A 16 -2.72 -1.49 10.56
C LEU A 16 -3.38 -1.91 9.25
N GLY A 17 -3.63 -1.01 8.32
CA GLY A 17 -4.19 -1.33 7.01
C GLY A 17 -3.26 -2.20 6.19
N VAL A 18 -1.96 -1.90 6.23
CA VAL A 18 -0.91 -2.79 5.71
C VAL A 18 -1.01 -4.10 6.46
N ALA A 19 -0.99 -4.17 7.79
CA ALA A 19 -1.08 -5.43 8.54
C ALA A 19 -2.38 -6.23 8.34
N THR A 20 -3.52 -5.60 8.04
CA THR A 20 -4.77 -6.30 7.73
C THR A 20 -4.66 -7.01 6.38
N LEU A 21 -4.11 -6.30 5.39
CA LEU A 21 -3.78 -6.88 4.08
C LEU A 21 -2.59 -7.86 4.16
N HIS A 22 -1.61 -7.51 5.00
CA HIS A 22 -0.30 -8.10 5.22
C HIS A 22 -0.24 -8.77 6.60
N SER A 23 -1.27 -9.55 6.90
CA SER A 23 -1.03 -10.82 7.57
C SER A 23 -0.23 -11.65 6.55
N MET A 24 1.06 -11.31 6.45
CA MET A 24 2.08 -11.52 5.43
C MET A 24 2.33 -12.95 4.96
N THR A 25 1.47 -13.86 5.33
CA THR A 25 1.66 -15.29 5.17
C THR A 25 0.35 -16.00 4.89
N ILE A 26 -0.80 -15.33 5.02
CA ILE A 26 -2.10 -15.98 4.84
C ILE A 26 -2.81 -15.38 3.63
N GLY A 27 -3.14 -14.10 3.60
CA GLY A 27 -3.91 -13.53 2.47
C GLY A 27 -3.17 -13.66 1.13
N GLU A 28 -1.94 -13.17 1.08
CA GLU A 28 -1.09 -13.22 -0.10
C GLU A 28 -0.70 -14.67 -0.44
N LYS A 29 -0.44 -15.54 0.56
CA LYS A 29 -0.16 -16.96 0.26
C LYS A 29 -1.39 -17.76 -0.13
N VAL A 30 -2.58 -17.41 0.35
CA VAL A 30 -3.85 -18.02 -0.05
C VAL A 30 -4.14 -17.60 -1.49
N GLU A 31 -3.98 -16.32 -1.82
CA GLU A 31 -4.08 -15.85 -3.19
C GLU A 31 -3.05 -16.56 -4.09
N GLN A 32 -1.77 -16.53 -3.75
CA GLN A 32 -0.71 -17.24 -4.48
C GLN A 32 -0.93 -18.75 -4.55
N PHE A 33 -1.55 -19.36 -3.55
CA PHE A 33 -1.92 -20.77 -3.58
C PHE A 33 -2.96 -21.04 -4.68
N PHE A 34 -3.93 -20.14 -4.87
CA PHE A 34 -4.93 -20.27 -5.93
C PHE A 34 -4.44 -19.78 -7.31
N THR A 35 -3.56 -18.77 -7.36
CA THR A 35 -3.11 -18.15 -8.62
C THR A 35 -1.76 -18.67 -9.11
N MET A 36 -1.03 -19.40 -8.27
CA MET A 36 0.35 -19.86 -8.49
C MET A 36 1.34 -18.73 -8.84
N ARG A 37 1.02 -17.48 -8.49
CA ARG A 37 1.85 -16.32 -8.79
C ARG A 37 3.08 -16.27 -7.86
N PRO A 38 4.28 -15.92 -8.36
CA PRO A 38 5.42 -15.64 -7.50
C PRO A 38 5.24 -14.32 -6.72
N ASN A 39 6.04 -14.15 -5.66
CA ASN A 39 6.07 -12.89 -4.89
C ASN A 39 6.45 -11.70 -5.79
N SER A 40 5.77 -10.57 -5.58
CA SER A 40 6.18 -9.31 -6.23
C SER A 40 7.40 -8.73 -5.52
N LEU A 41 8.49 -8.57 -6.27
CA LEU A 41 9.72 -7.92 -5.81
C LEU A 41 9.82 -6.46 -6.30
N VAL A 42 8.77 -5.96 -6.97
CA VAL A 42 8.74 -4.59 -7.50
C VAL A 42 8.90 -3.55 -6.37
N PRO A 43 8.20 -3.64 -5.22
CA PRO A 43 8.36 -2.67 -4.14
C PRO A 43 9.78 -2.63 -3.57
N ALA A 44 10.40 -3.80 -3.37
CA ALA A 44 11.79 -3.91 -2.93
C ALA A 44 12.77 -3.23 -3.90
N LYS A 45 12.60 -3.47 -5.21
CA LYS A 45 13.43 -2.86 -6.26
C LYS A 45 13.22 -1.35 -6.34
N THR A 46 11.97 -0.89 -6.23
CA THR A 46 11.63 0.54 -6.19
C THR A 46 12.31 1.22 -5.01
N LEU A 47 12.21 0.66 -3.81
CA LEU A 47 12.89 1.21 -2.63
C LEU A 47 14.41 1.18 -2.78
N GLY A 48 14.97 0.08 -3.31
CA GLY A 48 16.39 -0.03 -3.60
C GLY A 48 16.87 1.09 -4.53
N ARG A 49 16.12 1.39 -5.61
CA ARG A 49 16.42 2.51 -6.50
C ARG A 49 16.30 3.88 -5.83
N LEU A 50 15.27 4.09 -5.01
CA LEU A 50 15.07 5.35 -4.28
C LEU A 50 16.20 5.64 -3.28
N LEU A 51 16.71 4.59 -2.62
CA LEU A 51 17.76 4.71 -1.60
C LEU A 51 19.17 4.46 -2.12
N GLY A 52 19.32 4.10 -3.40
CA GLY A 52 20.61 3.67 -3.97
C GLY A 52 21.15 2.36 -3.39
N ILE A 53 20.28 1.50 -2.85
CA ILE A 53 20.62 0.21 -2.25
C ILE A 53 20.40 -0.90 -3.27
N THR A 54 21.42 -1.73 -3.48
CA THR A 54 21.30 -2.97 -4.27
C THR A 54 21.24 -4.16 -3.32
N PRO A 55 20.07 -4.83 -3.15
CA PRO A 55 19.97 -6.00 -2.30
C PRO A 55 20.87 -7.13 -2.83
N THR A 56 21.65 -7.73 -1.93
CA THR A 56 22.65 -8.76 -2.26
C THR A 56 22.14 -10.19 -2.08
N ASN A 57 21.07 -10.35 -1.30
CA ASN A 57 20.46 -11.64 -0.99
C ASN A 57 18.93 -11.53 -0.82
N ASP A 58 18.27 -12.69 -0.80
CA ASP A 58 16.80 -12.77 -0.72
C ASP A 58 16.25 -12.20 0.60
N SER A 59 17.00 -12.27 1.70
CA SER A 59 16.58 -11.70 2.99
C SER A 59 16.54 -10.18 2.93
N GLU A 60 17.54 -9.54 2.33
CA GLU A 60 17.58 -8.10 2.09
C GLU A 60 16.47 -7.68 1.14
N MET A 61 16.24 -8.44 0.06
CA MET A 61 15.14 -8.18 -0.87
C MET A 61 13.79 -8.20 -0.13
N TRP A 62 13.56 -9.21 0.71
CA TRP A 62 12.34 -9.31 1.51
C TRP A 62 12.18 -8.15 2.49
N ARG A 63 13.26 -7.75 3.19
CA ARG A 63 13.25 -6.61 4.12
C ARG A 63 12.94 -5.30 3.39
N LEU A 64 13.57 -5.04 2.25
CA LEU A 64 13.28 -3.86 1.44
C LEU A 64 11.83 -3.86 0.94
N ASN A 65 11.31 -5.03 0.55
CA ASN A 65 9.91 -5.16 0.20
C ASN A 65 9.01 -4.70 1.35
N MET A 66 9.32 -5.14 2.57
CA MET A 66 8.53 -4.79 3.74
C MET A 66 8.62 -3.35 4.16
N ILE A 67 9.83 -2.80 4.15
CA ILE A 67 10.01 -1.38 4.43
C ILE A 67 9.21 -0.55 3.44
N MET A 68 9.19 -0.94 2.16
CA MET A 68 8.41 -0.22 1.15
C MET A 68 6.91 -0.34 1.41
N HIS A 69 6.39 -1.55 1.65
CA HIS A 69 4.95 -1.75 1.90
C HIS A 69 4.47 -0.98 3.14
N TYR A 70 5.15 -1.14 4.27
CA TYR A 70 4.77 -0.47 5.52
C TYR A 70 5.03 1.03 5.48
N GLY A 71 6.18 1.47 4.96
CA GLY A 71 6.54 2.88 4.88
C GLY A 71 5.60 3.65 3.96
N GLN A 72 5.37 3.13 2.75
CA GLN A 72 4.45 3.76 1.81
C GLN A 72 3.00 3.69 2.29
N GLY A 73 2.57 2.58 2.88
CA GLY A 73 1.24 2.45 3.47
C GLY A 73 1.01 3.46 4.60
N ALA A 74 1.98 3.62 5.50
CA ALA A 74 1.93 4.61 6.58
C ALA A 74 1.82 6.05 6.06
N VAL A 75 2.67 6.42 5.09
CA VAL A 75 2.67 7.77 4.51
C VAL A 75 1.39 8.03 3.71
N ALA A 76 0.95 7.07 2.89
CA ALA A 76 -0.29 7.21 2.13
C ALA A 76 -1.51 7.37 3.06
N ALA A 77 -1.56 6.63 4.17
CA ALA A 77 -2.67 6.70 5.11
C ALA A 77 -2.79 8.05 5.85
N VAL A 78 -1.73 8.86 5.91
CA VAL A 78 -1.85 10.26 6.36
C VAL A 78 -2.80 11.04 5.45
N ILE A 79 -2.79 10.79 4.15
CA ILE A 79 -3.75 11.41 3.21
C ILE A 79 -5.17 10.98 3.57
N ARG A 80 -5.40 9.68 3.83
CA ARG A 80 -6.72 9.18 4.24
C ARG A 80 -7.19 9.75 5.58
N ALA A 81 -6.27 9.96 6.52
CA ALA A 81 -6.55 10.63 7.79
C ALA A 81 -6.95 12.10 7.61
N VAL A 82 -6.26 12.82 6.71
CA VAL A 82 -6.64 14.20 6.34
C VAL A 82 -8.00 14.23 5.66
N MET A 83 -8.30 13.29 4.75
CA MET A 83 -9.64 13.17 4.15
C MET A 83 -10.71 12.99 5.22
N SER A 84 -10.48 12.06 6.17
CA SER A 84 -11.41 11.79 7.27
C SER A 84 -11.64 13.02 8.15
N TYR A 85 -10.55 13.73 8.51
CA TYR A 85 -10.62 14.95 9.31
C TYR A 85 -11.46 16.05 8.64
N ASN A 86 -11.40 16.16 7.31
CA ASN A 86 -12.18 17.11 6.53
C ASN A 86 -13.61 16.61 6.21
N GLY A 87 -14.06 15.52 6.82
CA GLY A 87 -15.41 14.98 6.66
C GLY A 87 -15.61 14.10 5.41
N VAL A 88 -14.55 13.88 4.62
CA VAL A 88 -14.58 12.93 3.49
C VAL A 88 -14.38 11.53 4.07
N ARG A 89 -15.50 10.87 4.38
CA ARG A 89 -15.54 9.60 5.12
C ARG A 89 -16.40 8.56 4.40
N GLY A 90 -16.25 7.30 4.80
CA GLY A 90 -17.07 6.18 4.33
C GLY A 90 -16.65 5.60 2.98
N PRO A 91 -17.48 4.70 2.40
CA PRO A 91 -17.07 3.83 1.29
C PRO A 91 -16.60 4.56 0.03
N PHE A 92 -17.17 5.73 -0.26
CA PHE A 92 -16.76 6.54 -1.40
C PHE A 92 -15.36 7.15 -1.20
N SER A 93 -15.03 7.55 0.04
CA SER A 93 -13.67 7.98 0.39
C SER A 93 -12.66 6.85 0.21
N ASP A 94 -13.04 5.63 0.59
CA ASP A 94 -12.17 4.46 0.45
C ASP A 94 -11.93 4.13 -1.02
N PHE A 95 -12.97 4.20 -1.86
CA PHE A 95 -12.82 4.08 -3.31
C PHE A 95 -11.85 5.11 -3.90
N MET A 96 -11.98 6.40 -3.53
CA MET A 96 -11.03 7.43 -3.96
C MET A 96 -9.61 7.11 -3.47
N PHE A 97 -9.48 6.61 -2.25
CA PHE A 97 -8.20 6.28 -1.66
C PHE A 97 -7.51 5.07 -2.32
N VAL A 98 -8.26 4.11 -2.89
CA VAL A 98 -7.70 3.08 -3.79
C VAL A 98 -7.01 3.74 -4.98
N GLY A 99 -7.66 4.73 -5.61
CA GLY A 99 -7.09 5.50 -6.71
C GLY A 99 -5.81 6.23 -6.30
N ILE A 100 -5.82 6.91 -5.15
CA ILE A 100 -4.62 7.56 -4.59
C ILE A 100 -3.49 6.55 -4.40
N ARG A 101 -3.80 5.36 -3.86
CA ARG A 101 -2.81 4.32 -3.61
C ARG A 101 -2.20 3.79 -4.92
N LEU A 102 -3.03 3.57 -5.95
CA LEU A 102 -2.58 3.20 -7.30
C LEU A 102 -1.66 4.28 -7.88
N LEU A 103 -2.06 5.55 -7.78
CA LEU A 103 -1.27 6.67 -8.31
C LEU A 103 0.10 6.77 -7.65
N ILE A 104 0.19 6.57 -6.33
CA ILE A 104 1.47 6.57 -5.60
C ILE A 104 2.39 5.45 -6.13
N ASP A 105 1.89 4.22 -6.24
CA ASP A 105 2.68 3.09 -6.75
C ASP A 105 3.15 3.35 -8.17
N GLN A 106 2.23 3.73 -9.05
CA GLN A 106 2.58 3.98 -10.46
C GLN A 106 3.53 5.15 -10.63
N THR A 107 3.45 6.16 -9.78
CA THR A 107 4.42 7.27 -9.82
C THR A 107 5.80 6.77 -9.42
N LEU A 108 5.93 6.06 -8.30
CA LEU A 108 7.23 5.65 -7.77
C LEU A 108 7.88 4.54 -8.59
N GLU A 109 7.09 3.55 -9.02
CA GLU A 109 7.58 2.43 -9.83
C GLU A 109 8.01 2.88 -11.23
N ASN A 110 7.22 3.74 -11.90
CA ASN A 110 7.58 4.25 -13.22
C ASN A 110 8.73 5.26 -13.14
N TRP A 111 8.77 6.11 -12.10
CA TRP A 111 9.86 7.08 -11.93
C TRP A 111 11.20 6.40 -11.67
N THR A 112 11.20 5.29 -10.92
CA THR A 112 12.42 4.48 -10.69
C THR A 112 12.78 3.56 -11.86
N GLY A 113 11.93 3.48 -12.89
CA GLY A 113 12.11 2.60 -14.05
C GLY A 113 11.99 1.11 -13.72
N VAL A 114 11.42 0.77 -12.57
CA VAL A 114 11.18 -0.62 -12.13
C VAL A 114 9.82 -1.11 -12.62
N GLY A 115 8.84 -0.21 -12.68
CA GLY A 115 7.47 -0.49 -13.09
C GLY A 115 7.31 -0.61 -14.60
N ALA A 116 6.22 -1.26 -14.99
CA ALA A 116 5.66 -1.19 -16.33
C ALA A 116 4.26 -0.60 -16.25
N LEU A 117 3.79 0.00 -17.34
CA LEU A 117 2.47 0.64 -17.36
C LEU A 117 1.36 -0.38 -17.06
N PRO A 118 0.34 -0.07 -16.23
CA PRO A 118 -0.64 -1.07 -15.77
C PRO A 118 -1.38 -1.79 -16.91
N TRP A 119 -1.65 -1.09 -18.00
CA TRP A 119 -2.32 -1.65 -19.18
C TRP A 119 -1.44 -2.61 -20.01
N THR A 120 -0.17 -2.76 -19.66
CA THR A 120 0.73 -3.78 -20.25
C THR A 120 0.74 -5.07 -19.45
N TRP A 121 0.16 -5.07 -18.24
CA TRP A 121 0.15 -6.24 -17.37
C TRP A 121 -0.99 -7.19 -17.73
N PRO A 122 -0.83 -8.50 -17.46
CA PRO A 122 -1.94 -9.45 -17.48
C PRO A 122 -3.13 -8.97 -16.63
N VAL A 123 -4.36 -9.17 -17.12
CA VAL A 123 -5.59 -8.66 -16.46
C VAL A 123 -5.75 -9.21 -15.04
N ASN A 124 -5.36 -10.46 -14.81
CA ASN A 124 -5.36 -11.07 -13.48
C ASN A 124 -4.47 -10.29 -12.51
N GLU A 125 -3.28 -9.84 -12.92
CA GLU A 125 -2.40 -9.04 -12.06
C GLU A 125 -2.99 -7.68 -11.74
N GLN A 126 -3.67 -7.04 -12.69
CA GLN A 126 -4.37 -5.78 -12.46
C GLN A 126 -5.51 -5.94 -11.45
N VAL A 127 -6.31 -7.01 -11.58
CA VAL A 127 -7.41 -7.30 -10.65
C VAL A 127 -6.87 -7.56 -9.25
N ILE A 128 -5.82 -8.39 -9.13
CA ILE A 128 -5.17 -8.68 -7.84
C ILE A 128 -4.66 -7.39 -7.21
N ASP A 129 -4.02 -6.51 -7.99
CA ASP A 129 -3.47 -5.26 -7.48
C ASP A 129 -4.55 -4.31 -6.94
N ILE A 130 -5.65 -4.16 -7.69
CA ILE A 130 -6.82 -3.37 -7.26
C ILE A 130 -7.44 -3.96 -5.99
N LEU A 131 -7.59 -5.29 -5.91
CA LEU A 131 -8.15 -5.95 -4.73
C LEU A 131 -7.30 -5.72 -3.48
N HIS A 132 -5.97 -5.85 -3.59
CA HIS A 132 -5.07 -5.57 -2.48
C HIS A 132 -5.22 -4.12 -2.00
N LYS A 133 -5.26 -3.17 -2.94
CA LYS A 133 -5.41 -1.75 -2.62
C LYS A 133 -6.79 -1.42 -2.06
N ALA A 134 -7.85 -2.10 -2.49
CA ALA A 134 -9.18 -1.99 -1.94
C ALA A 134 -9.24 -2.44 -0.48
N VAL A 135 -8.68 -3.62 -0.17
CA VAL A 135 -8.62 -4.13 1.20
C VAL A 135 -7.79 -3.21 2.10
N PHE A 136 -6.65 -2.72 1.61
CA PHE A 136 -5.85 -1.72 2.32
C PHE A 136 -6.65 -0.44 2.58
N ALA A 137 -7.34 0.09 1.56
CA ALA A 137 -8.08 1.34 1.65
C ALA A 137 -9.26 1.24 2.62
N LEU A 138 -10.05 0.16 2.55
CA LEU A 138 -11.18 -0.09 3.46
C LEU A 138 -10.70 -0.24 4.90
N SER A 139 -9.62 -0.98 5.13
CA SER A 139 -9.06 -1.19 6.47
C SER A 139 -8.55 0.13 7.06
N THR A 140 -7.76 0.87 6.30
CA THR A 140 -7.24 2.19 6.70
C THR A 140 -8.36 3.18 6.92
N GLY A 141 -9.37 3.18 6.03
CA GLY A 141 -10.56 4.01 6.12
C GLY A 141 -11.34 3.77 7.40
N TYR A 142 -11.58 2.51 7.74
CA TYR A 142 -12.22 2.12 9.00
C TYR A 142 -11.50 2.69 10.23
N PHE A 143 -10.17 2.51 10.33
CA PHE A 143 -9.41 3.02 11.47
C PHE A 143 -9.39 4.55 11.52
N THR A 144 -9.12 5.21 10.40
CA THR A 144 -9.07 6.68 10.35
C THR A 144 -10.42 7.31 10.67
N ASP A 145 -11.52 6.80 10.10
CA ASP A 145 -12.88 7.32 10.36
C ASP A 145 -13.35 7.02 11.79
N ARG A 146 -12.82 5.96 12.41
CA ARG A 146 -13.16 5.62 13.80
C ARG A 146 -12.37 6.43 14.83
N TRP A 147 -11.12 6.76 14.54
CA TRP A 147 -10.23 7.48 15.45
C TRP A 147 -10.35 9.00 15.33
N ILE A 148 -10.62 9.51 14.12
CA ILE A 148 -10.70 10.94 13.82
C ILE A 148 -12.17 11.37 13.75
N GLN A 149 -12.92 11.10 14.82
CA GLN A 149 -14.31 11.54 14.95
C GLN A 149 -14.40 12.95 15.52
#